data_AF-D7FCN9-F1
#
_entry.id   AF-D7FCN9-F1
#
_cell.length_a   1.000
_cell.length_b   1.000
_cell.length_c   1.000
_cell.angle_alpha   90.00
_cell.angle_beta   90.00
_cell.angle_gamma   90.00
#
_symmetry.space_group_name_H-M   'P 1'
#
loop_
_entity.id
_entity.type
_entity.pdbx_description
1 polymer ?
#
loop_
_entity_poly.entity_id
_entity_poly.type
_entity_poly.pdbx_seq_one_letter_code
_entity_poly.pdbx_strand_id
1 'polypeptide(L)'
;MINYPNLPNSTLEISEQPEVKEITNELLKQLQSALKSNALFTDQIELSLKGIVRILEVLLSLDFFKNANEIDSSLRNSIEWINNAGESLKAKMKEYEGFFSDFNTSMKANEQEVTNTLNANTENIKSEIKKLENQLIETTTKLLTSYQIFLNQARESATTQISNNQTQAITNINEAKNNANNEINTNKTQSLEAITQAKTNANNEINTNKTQSLEAITQAKTNANNEITANKTQAITNINEAKENDHYQNIDFFEIE
;
A
#
# COMPACT_ATOMS: atom_id res chain seq x y z
N MET A 1 -48.34 -14.33 7.63
CA MET A 1 -49.06 -15.19 6.65
C MET A 1 -50.26 -14.38 6.20
N ILE A 2 -50.23 -13.91 4.95
CA ILE A 2 -51.17 -12.91 4.47
C ILE A 2 -52.51 -13.60 4.21
N ASN A 3 -53.55 -13.21 4.95
CA ASN A 3 -54.90 -13.74 4.78
C ASN A 3 -55.78 -12.62 4.24
N TYR A 4 -56.16 -12.72 2.97
CA TYR A 4 -57.12 -11.82 2.37
C TYR A 4 -58.52 -12.41 2.52
N PRO A 5 -59.53 -11.61 2.91
CA PRO A 5 -60.90 -12.09 2.89
C PRO A 5 -61.31 -12.48 1.46
N ASN A 6 -62.13 -13.51 1.34
CA ASN A 6 -62.69 -13.90 0.05
C ASN A 6 -63.67 -12.86 -0.43
N LEU A 7 -63.63 -12.56 -1.73
CA LEU A 7 -64.56 -11.62 -2.33
C LEU A 7 -66.00 -12.18 -2.25
N PRO A 8 -66.97 -11.39 -1.76
CA PRO A 8 -68.39 -11.71 -1.84
C PRO A 8 -68.83 -12.07 -3.28
N ASN A 9 -69.67 -13.10 -3.44
CA ASN A 9 -70.22 -13.48 -4.75
C ASN A 9 -71.03 -12.33 -5.35
N SER A 10 -70.78 -11.85 -6.57
CA SER A 10 -71.51 -10.69 -7.13
C SER A 10 -73.00 -10.92 -7.47
N THR A 11 -73.51 -12.15 -7.38
CA THR A 11 -74.87 -12.52 -7.78
C THR A 11 -75.92 -11.97 -6.79
N LEU A 12 -76.96 -11.31 -7.32
CA LEU A 12 -78.14 -10.90 -6.55
C LEU A 12 -79.24 -11.95 -6.70
N GLU A 13 -79.78 -12.46 -5.59
CA GLU A 13 -80.94 -13.36 -5.59
C GLU A 13 -82.21 -12.53 -5.81
N ILE A 14 -82.60 -12.37 -7.07
CA ILE A 14 -83.82 -11.68 -7.51
C ILE A 14 -84.65 -12.67 -8.32
N SER A 15 -85.94 -12.82 -8.02
CA SER A 15 -86.86 -13.67 -8.79
C SER A 15 -87.13 -13.10 -10.18
N GLU A 16 -87.61 -13.93 -11.12
CA GLU A 16 -87.96 -13.47 -12.47
C GLU A 16 -88.97 -12.31 -12.41
N GLN A 17 -88.72 -11.30 -13.23
CA GLN A 17 -89.51 -10.07 -13.26
C GLN A 17 -90.96 -10.38 -13.69
N PRO A 18 -91.99 -9.86 -13.00
CA PRO A 18 -93.37 -10.02 -13.43
C PRO A 18 -93.64 -9.29 -14.76
N GLU A 19 -94.40 -9.92 -15.67
CA GLU A 19 -94.84 -9.29 -16.93
C GLU A 19 -95.89 -8.19 -16.65
N VAL A 20 -95.63 -6.97 -17.13
CA VAL A 20 -96.52 -5.80 -16.94
C VAL A 20 -96.85 -5.16 -18.29
N LYS A 21 -98.12 -4.78 -18.50
CA LYS A 21 -98.62 -4.16 -19.73
C LYS A 21 -98.16 -2.69 -19.88
N GLU A 22 -97.38 -2.48 -20.93
CA GLU A 22 -97.12 -1.28 -21.76
C GLU A 22 -96.59 0.03 -21.14
N ILE A 23 -96.82 0.38 -19.87
CA ILE A 23 -96.25 1.62 -19.26
C ILE A 23 -94.87 1.39 -18.62
N THR A 24 -94.48 0.12 -18.45
CA THR A 24 -93.35 -0.35 -17.63
C THR A 24 -91.99 -0.29 -18.33
N ASN A 25 -91.97 -0.19 -19.67
CA ASN A 25 -90.76 -0.41 -20.46
C ASN A 25 -89.72 0.72 -20.34
N GLU A 26 -90.16 1.96 -20.13
CA GLU A 26 -89.28 3.12 -20.20
C GLU A 26 -88.56 3.41 -18.89
N LEU A 27 -89.22 3.17 -17.75
CA LEU A 27 -88.59 3.28 -16.42
C LEU A 27 -87.56 2.15 -16.21
N LEU A 28 -87.88 0.93 -16.62
CA LEU A 28 -86.96 -0.21 -16.58
C LEU A 28 -85.78 -0.03 -17.51
N LYS A 29 -85.95 0.53 -18.71
CA LYS A 29 -84.83 0.88 -19.59
C LYS A 29 -83.91 1.92 -18.97
N GLN A 30 -84.47 2.96 -18.32
CA GLN A 30 -83.65 3.97 -17.65
C GLN A 30 -82.87 3.38 -16.47
N LEU A 31 -83.51 2.52 -15.67
CA LEU A 31 -82.88 1.78 -14.59
C LEU A 31 -81.77 0.85 -15.10
N GLN A 32 -82.06 0.07 -16.14
CA GLN A 32 -81.14 -0.89 -16.75
C GLN A 32 -79.97 -0.18 -17.45
N SER A 33 -80.20 1.01 -18.02
CA SER A 33 -79.15 1.86 -18.58
C SER A 33 -78.24 2.45 -17.50
N ALA A 34 -78.79 2.82 -16.33
CA ALA A 34 -78.01 3.29 -15.20
C ALA A 34 -77.13 2.19 -14.59
N LEU A 35 -77.57 0.93 -14.66
CA LEU A 35 -76.84 -0.24 -14.15
C LEU A 35 -75.79 -0.81 -15.12
N LYS A 36 -75.94 -0.57 -16.45
CA LYS A 36 -75.07 -1.18 -17.48
C LYS A 36 -73.72 -0.49 -17.71
N SER A 37 -73.52 0.73 -17.22
CA SER A 37 -72.33 1.53 -17.52
C SER A 37 -71.49 1.77 -16.27
N ASN A 38 -70.45 0.97 -16.05
CA ASN A 38 -69.12 1.51 -15.71
C ASN A 38 -68.08 0.40 -15.60
N ALA A 39 -66.82 0.74 -15.84
CA ALA A 39 -65.64 -0.11 -15.81
C ALA A 39 -64.64 0.46 -14.79
N LEU A 40 -63.83 -0.43 -14.19
CA LEU A 40 -62.81 -0.24 -13.15
C LEU A 40 -63.34 -0.26 -11.70
N PHE A 41 -62.91 -1.29 -10.99
CA PHE A 41 -63.57 -1.90 -9.83
C PHE A 41 -63.85 -0.97 -8.65
N THR A 42 -62.94 -0.05 -8.28
CA THR A 42 -63.17 0.87 -7.15
C THR A 42 -64.18 1.97 -7.49
N ASP A 43 -64.05 2.56 -8.69
CA ASP A 43 -64.98 3.58 -9.20
C ASP A 43 -66.34 2.94 -9.51
N GLN A 44 -66.35 1.70 -10.00
CA GLN A 44 -67.57 0.90 -10.18
C GLN A 44 -68.33 0.67 -8.88
N ILE A 45 -67.65 0.39 -7.76
CA ILE A 45 -68.33 0.18 -6.48
C ILE A 45 -68.90 1.50 -5.94
N GLU A 46 -68.15 2.60 -5.96
CA GLU A 46 -68.66 3.91 -5.52
C GLU A 46 -69.83 4.42 -6.39
N LEU A 47 -69.73 4.28 -7.73
CA LEU A 47 -70.79 4.66 -8.67
C LEU A 47 -72.01 3.74 -8.62
N SER A 48 -71.83 2.42 -8.43
CA SER A 48 -72.96 1.50 -8.29
C SER A 48 -73.73 1.73 -6.99
N LEU A 49 -73.03 1.96 -5.86
CA LEU A 49 -73.66 2.30 -4.59
C LEU A 49 -74.38 3.66 -4.68
N LYS A 50 -73.78 4.68 -5.33
CA LYS A 50 -74.45 5.96 -5.60
C LYS A 50 -75.65 5.82 -6.54
N GLY A 51 -75.55 4.97 -7.57
CA GLY A 51 -76.65 4.65 -8.48
C GLY A 51 -77.81 3.99 -7.76
N ILE A 52 -77.53 3.02 -6.89
CA ILE A 52 -78.51 2.34 -6.04
C ILE A 52 -79.19 3.31 -5.08
N VAL A 53 -78.43 4.17 -4.39
CA VAL A 53 -78.99 5.22 -3.53
C VAL A 53 -79.90 6.16 -4.32
N ARG A 54 -79.52 6.53 -5.55
CA ARG A 54 -80.36 7.36 -6.42
C ARG A 54 -81.65 6.68 -6.86
N ILE A 55 -81.61 5.37 -7.13
CA ILE A 55 -82.79 4.55 -7.46
C ILE A 55 -83.71 4.46 -6.24
N LEU A 56 -83.17 4.26 -5.04
CA LEU A 56 -83.93 4.26 -3.79
C LEU A 56 -84.54 5.62 -3.48
N GLU A 57 -83.82 6.72 -3.69
CA GLU A 57 -84.33 8.10 -3.57
C GLU A 57 -85.46 8.39 -4.56
N VAL A 58 -85.34 7.93 -5.82
CA VAL A 58 -86.39 8.08 -6.85
C VAL A 58 -87.62 7.24 -6.52
N LEU A 59 -87.45 6.00 -6.04
CA LEU A 59 -88.56 5.14 -5.61
C LEU A 59 -89.30 5.73 -4.39
N LEU A 60 -88.59 6.32 -3.44
CA LEU A 60 -89.19 6.96 -2.25
C LEU A 60 -89.83 8.33 -2.54
N SER A 61 -89.41 9.03 -3.60
CA SER A 61 -89.90 10.37 -3.96
C SER A 61 -91.06 10.38 -4.96
N LEU A 62 -91.38 9.24 -5.57
CA LEU A 62 -92.56 9.13 -6.42
C LEU A 62 -93.84 9.17 -5.56
N ASP A 63 -94.64 10.24 -5.69
CA ASP A 63 -95.99 10.39 -5.13
C ASP A 63 -96.99 9.29 -5.59
N PHE A 64 -96.54 8.33 -6.41
CA PHE A 64 -97.26 7.15 -6.88
C PHE A 64 -97.77 6.25 -5.74
N PHE A 65 -97.10 6.25 -4.58
CA PHE A 65 -97.43 5.36 -3.45
C PHE A 65 -98.54 5.89 -2.52
N LYS A 66 -99.03 7.13 -2.70
CA LYS A 66 -99.94 7.76 -1.73
C LYS A 66 -101.44 7.56 -1.98
N ASN A 67 -101.86 6.96 -3.10
CA ASN A 67 -103.28 6.76 -3.43
C ASN A 67 -103.60 5.28 -3.73
N ALA A 68 -103.70 4.47 -2.69
CA ALA A 68 -103.83 3.01 -2.76
C ALA A 68 -105.28 2.49 -2.74
N ASN A 69 -106.19 3.03 -3.57
CA ASN A 69 -107.56 2.49 -3.68
C ASN A 69 -107.91 1.88 -5.04
N GLU A 70 -107.07 2.00 -6.08
CA GLU A 70 -107.26 1.33 -7.38
C GLU A 70 -105.95 0.83 -8.00
N ILE A 71 -105.14 0.08 -7.23
CA ILE A 71 -103.92 -0.53 -7.77
C ILE A 71 -104.26 -1.89 -8.37
N ASP A 72 -104.08 -2.05 -9.70
CA ASP A 72 -104.18 -3.35 -10.39
C ASP A 72 -103.24 -4.38 -9.73
N SER A 73 -103.69 -5.64 -9.65
CA SER A 73 -102.93 -6.78 -9.11
C SER A 73 -101.50 -6.90 -9.67
N SER A 74 -101.30 -6.49 -10.93
CA SER A 74 -99.99 -6.45 -11.61
C SER A 74 -99.00 -5.44 -10.99
N LEU A 75 -99.49 -4.28 -10.55
CA LEU A 75 -98.71 -3.25 -9.87
C LEU A 75 -98.36 -3.68 -8.44
N ARG A 76 -99.28 -4.35 -7.74
CA ARG A 76 -99.02 -4.90 -6.40
C ARG A 76 -97.87 -5.93 -6.43
N ASN A 77 -97.88 -6.82 -7.42
CA ASN A 77 -96.81 -7.80 -7.62
C ASN A 77 -95.47 -7.13 -7.97
N SER A 78 -95.50 -6.02 -8.72
CA SER A 78 -94.29 -5.26 -9.07
C SER A 78 -93.69 -4.54 -7.85
N ILE A 79 -94.53 -3.98 -6.98
CA ILE A 79 -94.08 -3.34 -5.73
C ILE A 79 -93.45 -4.37 -4.79
N GLU A 80 -94.05 -5.55 -4.66
CA GLU A 80 -93.51 -6.65 -3.86
C GLU A 80 -92.16 -7.15 -4.42
N TRP A 81 -92.04 -7.32 -5.74
CA TRP A 81 -90.78 -7.68 -6.39
C TRP A 81 -89.68 -6.62 -6.17
N ILE A 82 -90.00 -5.33 -6.32
CA ILE A 82 -89.04 -4.22 -6.08
C ILE A 82 -88.59 -4.21 -4.61
N ASN A 83 -89.50 -4.40 -3.66
CA ASN A 83 -89.15 -4.45 -2.23
C ASN A 83 -88.22 -5.63 -1.92
N ASN A 84 -88.51 -6.82 -2.46
CA ASN A 84 -87.67 -8.00 -2.29
C ASN A 84 -86.28 -7.81 -2.93
N ALA A 85 -86.22 -7.24 -4.15
CA ALA A 85 -84.96 -6.92 -4.80
C ALA A 85 -84.15 -5.87 -4.01
N GLY A 86 -84.81 -4.88 -3.42
CA GLY A 86 -84.20 -3.86 -2.56
C GLY A 86 -83.62 -4.45 -1.27
N GLU A 87 -84.32 -5.38 -0.61
CA GLU A 87 -83.80 -6.06 0.58
C GLU A 87 -82.67 -7.04 0.24
N SER A 88 -82.75 -7.79 -0.87
CA SER A 88 -81.64 -8.61 -1.39
C SER A 88 -80.38 -7.76 -1.65
N LEU A 89 -80.57 -6.58 -2.26
CA LEU A 89 -79.47 -5.65 -2.53
C LEU A 89 -78.87 -5.08 -1.25
N LYS A 90 -79.70 -4.69 -0.28
CA LYS A 90 -79.26 -4.19 1.02
C LYS A 90 -78.49 -5.25 1.82
N ALA A 91 -78.96 -6.51 1.81
CA ALA A 91 -78.21 -7.62 2.37
C ALA A 91 -76.83 -7.76 1.70
N LYS A 92 -76.79 -7.58 0.38
CA LYS A 92 -75.53 -7.64 -0.37
C LYS A 92 -74.58 -6.50 -0.07
N MET A 93 -75.09 -5.27 0.05
CA MET A 93 -74.30 -4.11 0.47
C MET A 93 -73.65 -4.35 1.83
N LYS A 94 -74.37 -4.93 2.80
CA LYS A 94 -73.79 -5.29 4.11
C LYS A 94 -72.67 -6.33 4.02
N GLU A 95 -72.78 -7.30 3.11
CA GLU A 95 -71.71 -8.29 2.89
C GLU A 95 -70.44 -7.64 2.33
N TYR A 96 -70.59 -6.71 1.38
CA TYR A 96 -69.46 -5.93 0.85
C TYR A 96 -68.87 -4.96 1.88
N GLU A 97 -69.70 -4.31 2.71
CA GLU A 97 -69.23 -3.49 3.84
C GLU A 97 -68.36 -4.31 4.80
N GLY A 98 -68.82 -5.53 5.16
CA GLY A 98 -68.04 -6.48 5.95
C GLY A 98 -66.71 -6.85 5.29
N PHE A 99 -66.75 -7.21 3.99
CA PHE A 99 -65.54 -7.51 3.21
C PHE A 99 -64.54 -6.35 3.22
N PHE A 100 -64.98 -5.11 2.96
CA PHE A 100 -64.07 -3.96 2.92
C PHE A 100 -63.48 -3.64 4.30
N SER A 101 -64.23 -3.86 5.38
CA SER A 101 -63.73 -3.74 6.75
C SER A 101 -62.60 -4.74 7.03
N ASP A 102 -62.83 -6.01 6.69
CA ASP A 102 -61.83 -7.08 6.85
C ASP A 102 -60.61 -6.87 5.95
N PHE A 103 -60.84 -6.44 4.70
CA PHE A 103 -59.78 -6.13 3.74
C PHE A 103 -58.91 -4.98 4.25
N ASN A 104 -59.52 -3.88 4.72
CA ASN A 104 -58.79 -2.74 5.27
C ASN A 104 -57.99 -3.13 6.52
N THR A 105 -58.54 -3.99 7.37
CA THR A 105 -57.84 -4.54 8.54
C THR A 105 -56.63 -5.38 8.12
N SER A 106 -56.79 -6.26 7.13
CA SER A 106 -55.71 -7.06 6.56
C SER A 106 -54.62 -6.17 5.92
N MET A 107 -55.01 -5.12 5.19
CA MET A 107 -54.07 -4.17 4.57
C MET A 107 -53.24 -3.42 5.61
N LYS A 108 -53.86 -2.92 6.70
CA LYS A 108 -53.13 -2.26 7.79
C LYS A 108 -52.16 -3.21 8.49
N ALA A 109 -52.57 -4.46 8.72
CA ALA A 109 -51.68 -5.47 9.30
C ALA A 109 -50.48 -5.75 8.38
N ASN A 110 -50.72 -5.84 7.07
CA ASN A 110 -49.69 -6.10 6.07
C ASN A 110 -48.71 -4.92 5.95
N GLU A 111 -49.22 -3.67 5.97
CA GLU A 111 -48.39 -2.46 5.99
C GLU A 111 -47.48 -2.43 7.23
N GLN A 112 -48.01 -2.82 8.40
CA GLN A 112 -47.23 -2.91 9.63
C GLN A 112 -46.18 -4.03 9.58
N GLU A 113 -46.53 -5.21 9.05
CA GLU A 113 -45.60 -6.34 8.88
C GLU A 113 -44.44 -5.98 7.94
N VAL A 114 -44.74 -5.34 6.81
CA VAL A 114 -43.73 -4.84 5.86
C VAL A 114 -42.84 -3.79 6.53
N THR A 115 -43.43 -2.82 7.23
CA THR A 115 -42.69 -1.77 7.94
C THR A 115 -41.75 -2.36 8.99
N ASN A 116 -42.25 -3.30 9.80
CA ASN A 116 -41.46 -3.98 10.83
C ASN A 116 -40.30 -4.77 10.23
N THR A 117 -40.57 -5.50 9.14
CA THR A 117 -39.55 -6.28 8.43
C THR A 117 -38.47 -5.38 7.84
N LEU A 118 -38.86 -4.26 7.24
CA LEU A 118 -37.92 -3.29 6.66
C LEU A 118 -37.06 -2.61 7.73
N ASN A 119 -37.65 -2.24 8.87
CA ASN A 119 -36.92 -1.67 10.01
C ASN A 119 -35.93 -2.68 10.60
N ALA A 120 -36.35 -3.94 10.80
CA ALA A 120 -35.48 -5.01 11.27
C ALA A 120 -34.30 -5.25 10.31
N ASN A 121 -34.56 -5.29 9.00
CA ASN A 121 -33.52 -5.41 7.98
C ASN A 121 -32.56 -4.21 8.01
N THR A 122 -33.06 -2.99 8.21
CA THR A 122 -32.23 -1.78 8.31
C THR A 122 -31.26 -1.87 9.48
N GLU A 123 -31.72 -2.26 10.66
CA GLU A 123 -30.85 -2.42 11.84
C GLU A 123 -29.87 -3.59 11.68
N ASN A 124 -30.29 -4.70 11.07
CA ASN A 124 -29.40 -5.83 10.77
C ASN A 124 -28.26 -5.42 9.82
N ILE A 125 -28.57 -4.72 8.72
CA ILE A 125 -27.56 -4.24 7.76
C ILE A 125 -26.59 -3.28 8.45
N LYS A 126 -27.09 -2.36 9.27
CA LYS A 126 -26.27 -1.41 10.03
C LYS A 126 -25.31 -2.13 10.98
N SER A 127 -25.79 -3.16 11.68
CA SER A 127 -24.98 -3.99 12.58
C SER A 127 -23.88 -4.74 11.83
N GLU A 128 -24.20 -5.36 10.70
CA GLU A 128 -23.19 -6.09 9.90
C GLU A 128 -22.15 -5.17 9.26
N ILE A 129 -22.56 -3.99 8.77
CA ILE A 129 -21.59 -2.96 8.34
C ILE A 129 -20.65 -2.61 9.48
N LYS A 130 -21.19 -2.40 10.70
CA LYS A 130 -20.35 -2.05 11.85
C LYS A 130 -19.36 -3.15 12.22
N LYS A 131 -19.78 -4.41 12.12
CA LYS A 131 -18.93 -5.57 12.35
C LYS A 131 -17.81 -5.66 11.31
N LEU A 132 -18.13 -5.45 10.03
CA LEU A 132 -17.15 -5.43 8.94
C LEU A 132 -16.14 -4.29 9.10
N GLU A 133 -16.59 -3.09 9.48
CA GLU A 133 -15.70 -1.96 9.80
C GLU A 133 -14.70 -2.33 10.90
N ASN A 134 -15.18 -2.94 11.99
CA ASN A 134 -14.31 -3.35 13.11
C ASN A 134 -13.29 -4.41 12.69
N GLN A 135 -13.70 -5.39 11.88
CA GLN A 135 -12.80 -6.42 11.34
C GLN A 135 -11.73 -5.83 10.40
N LEU A 136 -12.10 -4.84 9.59
CA LEU A 136 -11.17 -4.15 8.70
C LEU A 136 -10.14 -3.33 9.50
N ILE A 137 -10.59 -2.62 10.55
CA ILE A 137 -9.70 -1.88 11.46
C ILE A 137 -8.73 -2.83 12.16
N GLU A 138 -9.21 -3.96 12.68
CA GLU A 138 -8.37 -4.95 13.34
C GLU A 138 -7.32 -5.54 12.38
N THR A 139 -7.75 -5.94 11.17
CA THR A 139 -6.85 -6.50 10.15
C THR A 139 -5.80 -5.48 9.73
N THR A 140 -6.19 -4.23 9.49
CA THR A 140 -5.27 -3.15 9.11
C THR A 140 -4.28 -2.83 10.23
N THR A 141 -4.74 -2.85 11.49
CA THR A 141 -3.88 -2.63 12.66
C THR A 141 -2.85 -3.75 12.80
N LYS A 142 -3.27 -5.02 12.69
CA LYS A 142 -2.35 -6.17 12.73
C LYS A 142 -1.32 -6.10 11.60
N LEU A 143 -1.76 -5.78 10.37
CA LEU A 143 -0.87 -5.62 9.22
C LEU A 143 0.16 -4.50 9.45
N LEU A 144 -0.28 -3.34 9.95
CA LEU A 144 0.60 -2.22 10.27
C LEU A 144 1.64 -2.60 11.33
N THR A 145 1.23 -3.26 12.41
CA THR A 145 2.15 -3.73 13.45
C THR A 145 3.14 -4.77 12.89
N SER A 146 2.68 -5.74 12.10
CA SER A 146 3.56 -6.72 11.46
C SER A 146 4.58 -6.06 10.53
N TYR A 147 4.16 -5.08 9.74
CA TYR A 147 5.06 -4.35 8.84
C TYR A 147 6.08 -3.51 9.60
N GLN A 148 5.68 -2.88 10.70
CA GLN A 148 6.60 -2.14 11.58
C GLN A 148 7.65 -3.07 12.22
N ILE A 149 7.25 -4.25 12.69
CA ILE A 149 8.17 -5.26 13.24
C ILE A 149 9.16 -5.71 12.15
N PHE A 150 8.66 -6.03 10.96
CA PHE A 150 9.49 -6.44 9.83
C PHE A 150 10.55 -5.38 9.47
N LEU A 151 10.16 -4.10 9.36
CA LEU A 151 11.08 -3.01 9.06
C LEU A 151 12.12 -2.81 10.16
N ASN A 152 11.72 -2.93 11.44
CA ASN A 152 12.65 -2.82 12.56
C ASN A 152 13.68 -3.95 12.55
N GLN A 153 13.25 -5.20 12.31
CA GLN A 153 14.14 -6.35 12.19
C GLN A 153 15.11 -6.22 11.01
N ALA A 154 14.63 -5.75 9.85
CA ALA A 154 15.48 -5.51 8.69
C ALA A 154 16.53 -4.43 8.97
N ARG A 155 16.15 -3.35 9.65
CA ARG A 155 17.07 -2.28 10.06
C ARG A 155 18.13 -2.75 11.05
N GLU A 156 17.73 -3.52 12.07
CA GLU A 156 18.66 -4.11 13.03
C GLU A 156 19.65 -5.05 12.36
N SER A 157 19.16 -5.96 11.49
CA SER A 157 20.01 -6.88 10.73
C SER A 157 21.03 -6.13 9.85
N ALA A 158 20.58 -5.11 9.11
CA ALA A 158 21.46 -4.27 8.30
C ALA A 158 22.51 -3.54 9.15
N THR A 159 22.11 -3.02 10.32
CA THR A 159 23.00 -2.32 11.26
C THR A 159 24.06 -3.26 11.80
N THR A 160 23.69 -4.48 12.21
CA THR A 160 24.63 -5.51 12.66
C THR A 160 25.63 -5.89 11.56
N GLN A 161 25.17 -6.08 10.33
CA GLN A 161 26.04 -6.41 9.20
C GLN A 161 27.04 -5.28 8.91
N ILE A 162 26.58 -4.03 8.92
CA ILE A 162 27.44 -2.85 8.72
C ILE A 162 28.49 -2.76 9.81
N SER A 163 28.11 -2.88 11.09
CA SER A 163 29.04 -2.84 12.22
C SER A 163 30.10 -3.94 12.13
N ASN A 164 29.68 -5.17 11.81
CA ASN A 164 30.61 -6.30 11.63
C ASN A 164 31.61 -6.04 10.49
N ASN A 165 31.12 -5.56 9.34
CA ASN A 165 31.96 -5.23 8.19
C ASN A 165 32.93 -4.08 8.50
N GLN A 166 32.49 -3.07 9.25
CA GLN A 166 33.34 -1.96 9.70
C GLN A 166 34.46 -2.46 10.63
N THR A 167 34.13 -3.30 11.62
CA THR A 167 35.13 -3.92 12.49
C THR A 167 36.14 -4.73 11.69
N GLN A 168 35.68 -5.58 10.76
CA GLN A 168 36.58 -6.38 9.94
C GLN A 168 37.48 -5.51 9.06
N ALA A 169 36.95 -4.45 8.44
CA ALA A 169 37.72 -3.52 7.64
C ALA A 169 38.82 -2.82 8.47
N ILE A 170 38.48 -2.38 9.69
CA ILE A 170 39.45 -1.76 10.61
C ILE A 170 40.55 -2.76 11.00
N THR A 171 40.19 -4.01 11.31
CA THR A 171 41.17 -5.07 11.61
C THR A 171 42.12 -5.30 10.44
N ASN A 172 41.59 -5.46 9.22
CA ASN A 172 42.40 -5.67 8.01
C ASN A 172 43.35 -4.49 7.75
N ILE A 173 42.89 -3.25 7.94
CA ILE A 173 43.72 -2.05 7.79
C ILE A 173 44.85 -2.03 8.83
N ASN A 174 44.56 -2.39 10.08
CA ASN A 174 45.57 -2.44 11.14
C ASN A 174 46.63 -3.53 10.87
N GLU A 175 46.22 -4.71 10.39
CA GLU A 175 47.13 -5.78 9.98
C GLU A 175 48.02 -5.34 8.83
N ALA A 176 47.44 -4.77 7.76
CA ALA A 176 48.19 -4.25 6.63
C ALA A 176 49.19 -3.15 7.05
N LYS A 177 48.78 -2.25 7.93
CA LYS A 177 49.64 -1.19 8.49
C LYS A 177 50.81 -1.78 9.28
N ASN A 178 50.57 -2.78 10.14
CA ASN A 178 51.62 -3.43 10.91
C ASN A 178 52.62 -4.16 10.00
N ASN A 179 52.13 -4.86 8.98
CA ASN A 179 52.98 -5.54 7.99
C ASN A 179 53.87 -4.54 7.24
N ALA A 180 53.29 -3.45 6.72
CA ALA A 180 54.04 -2.39 6.05
C ALA A 180 55.09 -1.76 6.98
N ASN A 181 54.76 -1.55 8.26
CA ASN A 181 55.69 -0.99 9.24
C ASN A 181 56.86 -1.95 9.55
N ASN A 182 56.58 -3.26 9.59
CA ASN A 182 57.61 -4.29 9.75
C ASN A 182 58.56 -4.30 8.54
N GLU A 183 58.02 -4.30 7.32
CA GLU A 183 58.82 -4.25 6.08
C GLU A 183 59.70 -2.98 6.02
N ILE A 184 59.13 -1.82 6.35
CA ILE A 184 59.88 -0.55 6.44
C ILE A 184 61.04 -0.66 7.43
N ASN A 185 60.80 -1.23 8.62
CA ASN A 185 61.85 -1.39 9.63
C ASN A 185 62.95 -2.36 9.18
N THR A 186 62.58 -3.49 8.56
CA THR A 186 63.54 -4.45 8.00
C THR A 186 64.40 -3.79 6.91
N ASN A 187 63.78 -3.10 5.95
CA ASN A 187 64.50 -2.43 4.86
C ASN A 187 65.40 -1.29 5.39
N LYS A 188 64.95 -0.56 6.42
CA LYS A 188 65.74 0.48 7.08
C LYS A 188 66.99 -0.12 7.74
N THR A 189 66.86 -1.23 8.47
CA THR A 189 67.98 -1.93 9.09
C THR A 189 68.98 -2.42 8.03
N GLN A 190 68.49 -3.13 7.00
CA GLN A 190 69.34 -3.62 5.90
C GLN A 190 70.08 -2.47 5.19
N SER A 191 69.41 -1.34 4.96
CA SER A 191 70.03 -0.16 4.35
C SER A 191 71.12 0.44 5.23
N LEU A 192 70.90 0.53 6.55
CA LEU A 192 71.89 1.03 7.50
C LEU A 192 73.12 0.10 7.61
N GLU A 193 72.90 -1.21 7.59
CA GLU A 193 73.98 -2.22 7.55
C GLU A 193 74.79 -2.09 6.27
N ALA A 194 74.14 -1.98 5.10
CA ALA A 194 74.79 -1.79 3.82
C ALA A 194 75.65 -0.50 3.77
N ILE A 195 75.11 0.62 4.28
CA ILE A 195 75.86 1.89 4.40
C ILE A 195 77.07 1.73 5.33
N THR A 196 76.91 1.03 6.46
CA THR A 196 77.99 0.79 7.42
C THR A 196 79.10 -0.06 6.79
N GLN A 197 78.74 -1.12 6.06
CA GLN A 197 79.70 -1.96 5.35
C GLN A 197 80.45 -1.17 4.27
N ALA A 198 79.74 -0.38 3.45
CA ALA A 198 80.34 0.46 2.42
C ALA A 198 81.31 1.48 3.03
N LYS A 199 80.94 2.11 4.15
CA LYS A 199 81.80 3.04 4.88
C LYS A 199 83.06 2.37 5.41
N THR A 200 82.95 1.17 5.99
CA THR A 200 84.11 0.40 6.48
C THR A 200 85.05 0.02 5.32
N ASN A 201 84.50 -0.45 4.21
CA ASN A 201 85.30 -0.79 3.02
C ASN A 201 86.05 0.44 2.48
N ALA A 202 85.37 1.58 2.32
CA ALA A 202 85.99 2.82 1.87
C ALA A 202 87.10 3.29 2.84
N ASN A 203 86.89 3.18 4.16
CA ASN A 203 87.92 3.51 5.14
C ASN A 203 89.14 2.58 5.04
N ASN A 204 88.92 1.28 4.81
CA ASN A 204 90.00 0.32 4.62
C ASN A 204 90.82 0.66 3.35
N GLU A 205 90.14 0.92 2.23
CA GLU A 205 90.79 1.34 0.97
C GLU A 205 91.60 2.62 1.14
N ILE A 206 91.03 3.64 1.81
CA ILE A 206 91.72 4.90 2.11
C ILE A 206 92.98 4.64 2.96
N ASN A 207 92.90 3.81 3.99
CA ASN A 207 94.04 3.49 4.84
C ASN A 207 95.12 2.70 4.08
N THR A 208 94.74 1.71 3.27
CA THR A 208 95.69 0.96 2.42
C THR A 208 96.41 1.89 1.45
N ASN A 209 95.66 2.74 0.72
CA ASN A 209 96.24 3.70 -0.23
C ASN A 209 97.16 4.71 0.48
N LYS A 210 96.78 5.17 1.67
CA LYS A 210 97.61 6.06 2.50
C LYS A 210 98.92 5.39 2.90
N THR A 211 98.88 4.14 3.37
CA THR A 211 100.08 3.37 3.74
C THR A 211 101.00 3.17 2.53
N GLN A 212 100.46 2.69 1.40
CA GLN A 212 101.22 2.50 0.16
C GLN A 212 101.86 3.80 -0.32
N SER A 213 101.14 4.93 -0.25
CA SER A 213 101.69 6.23 -0.63
C SER A 213 102.83 6.67 0.30
N LEU A 214 102.73 6.42 1.61
CA LEU A 214 103.78 6.75 2.58
C LEU A 214 105.03 5.90 2.38
N GLU A 215 104.87 4.61 2.11
CA GLU A 215 105.97 3.68 1.78
C GLU A 215 106.68 4.11 0.50
N ALA A 216 105.93 4.45 -0.56
CA ALA A 216 106.48 4.95 -1.82
C ALA A 216 107.30 6.23 -1.62
N ILE A 217 106.79 7.20 -0.84
CA ILE A 217 107.52 8.43 -0.50
C ILE A 217 108.79 8.12 0.28
N THR A 218 108.74 7.19 1.22
CA THR A 218 109.90 6.77 2.03
C THR A 218 110.98 6.13 1.15
N GLN A 219 110.59 5.23 0.25
CA GLN A 219 111.51 4.60 -0.70
C GLN A 219 112.14 5.63 -1.64
N ALA A 220 111.35 6.54 -2.20
CA ALA A 220 111.86 7.61 -3.06
C ALA A 220 112.86 8.52 -2.32
N LYS A 221 112.56 8.85 -1.05
CA LYS A 221 113.46 9.64 -0.20
C LYS A 221 114.77 8.91 0.09
N THR A 222 114.74 7.62 0.39
CA THR A 222 115.94 6.80 0.59
C THR A 222 116.79 6.73 -0.68
N ASN A 223 116.16 6.50 -1.84
CA ASN A 223 116.85 6.47 -3.12
C ASN A 223 117.55 7.80 -3.41
N ALA A 224 116.84 8.92 -3.24
CA ALA A 224 117.42 10.26 -3.43
C ALA A 224 118.60 10.52 -2.48
N ASN A 225 118.50 10.12 -1.21
CA ASN A 225 119.61 10.24 -0.26
C ASN A 225 120.83 9.40 -0.66
N ASN A 226 120.61 8.19 -1.18
CA ASN A 226 121.68 7.33 -1.68
C ASN A 226 122.37 7.95 -2.90
N GLU A 227 121.60 8.47 -3.87
CA GLU A 227 122.13 9.19 -5.04
C GLU A 227 122.93 10.43 -4.62
N ILE A 228 122.42 11.25 -3.70
CA ILE A 228 123.13 12.42 -3.16
C ILE A 228 124.45 11.99 -2.51
N THR A 229 124.43 10.91 -1.72
CA THR A 229 125.63 10.41 -1.02
C THR A 229 126.67 9.90 -2.03
N ALA A 230 126.24 9.12 -3.02
CA ALA A 230 127.12 8.62 -4.08
C ALA A 230 127.74 9.77 -4.88
N ASN A 231 126.93 10.74 -5.31
CA ASN A 231 127.41 11.94 -6.02
C ASN A 231 128.40 12.74 -5.17
N LYS A 232 128.13 12.89 -3.86
CA LYS A 232 129.03 13.59 -2.94
C LYS A 232 130.36 12.85 -2.78
N THR A 233 130.33 11.53 -2.60
CA THR A 233 131.55 10.71 -2.53
C THR A 233 132.37 10.83 -3.81
N GLN A 234 131.74 10.69 -4.98
CA GLN A 234 132.42 10.84 -6.26
C GLN A 234 133.05 12.23 -6.43
N ALA A 235 132.34 13.30 -6.06
CA ALA A 235 132.87 14.64 -6.11
C ALA A 235 134.09 14.82 -5.19
N ILE A 236 134.08 14.25 -3.99
CA ILE A 236 135.22 14.28 -3.05
C ILE A 236 136.42 13.53 -3.64
N THR A 237 136.20 12.33 -4.20
CA THR A 237 137.25 11.55 -4.87
C THR A 237 137.88 12.34 -6.01
N ASN A 238 137.08 12.91 -6.92
CA ASN A 238 137.56 13.71 -8.03
C ASN A 238 138.40 14.92 -7.55
N ILE A 239 138.00 15.59 -6.45
CA ILE A 239 138.77 16.69 -5.86
C ILE A 239 140.12 16.22 -5.33
N ASN A 240 140.16 15.05 -4.67
CA ASN A 240 141.40 14.51 -4.12
C ASN A 240 142.37 14.06 -5.22
N GLU A 241 141.89 13.38 -6.25
CA GLU A 241 142.69 12.99 -7.43
C GLU A 241 143.28 14.22 -8.14
N ALA A 242 142.50 15.29 -8.29
CA ALA A 242 143.01 16.55 -8.85
C ALA A 242 144.13 17.16 -8.00
N LYS A 243 143.99 17.13 -6.66
CA LYS A 243 145.03 17.62 -5.74
C LYS A 243 146.31 16.79 -5.76
N GLU A 244 146.22 15.46 -5.88
CA GLU A 244 147.42 14.62 -6.01
C GLU A 244 148.16 14.90 -7.31
N ASN A 245 147.44 15.06 -8.44
CA ASN A 245 148.06 15.43 -9.72
C ASN A 245 148.77 16.80 -9.66
N ASP A 246 148.19 17.80 -8.99
CA ASP A 246 148.87 19.09 -8.76
C ASP A 246 150.11 18.96 -7.86
N HIS A 247 150.13 18.00 -6.92
CA HIS A 247 151.28 17.77 -6.04
C HIS A 247 152.46 17.11 -6.77
N TYR A 248 152.20 16.15 -7.67
CA TYR A 248 153.24 15.49 -8.47
C TYR A 248 153.82 16.42 -9.56
N GLN A 249 153.06 17.38 -10.08
CA GLN A 249 153.62 18.38 -11.00
C GLN A 249 154.61 19.37 -10.33
N ASN A 250 154.65 19.43 -9.00
CA ASN A 250 155.54 20.32 -8.25
C ASN A 250 156.78 19.61 -7.67
N ILE A 251 156.87 18.28 -7.73
CA ILE A 251 158.02 17.51 -7.19
C ILE A 251 159.08 17.25 -8.27
N ASP A 252 158.72 17.27 -9.56
CA ASP A 252 159.64 17.13 -10.70
C ASP A 252 160.42 18.41 -11.06
N PHE A 253 160.38 19.46 -10.23
CA PHE A 253 161.05 20.75 -10.52
C PHE A 253 162.29 21.06 -9.64
N PHE A 254 162.80 20.12 -8.83
CA PHE A 254 163.99 20.38 -7.99
C PHE A 254 165.08 19.29 -7.99
N GLU A 255 165.15 18.44 -9.01
CA GLU A 255 166.40 17.74 -9.33
C GLU A 255 166.62 17.75 -10.85
N ILE A 256 167.32 18.77 -11.35
CA ILE A 256 168.34 18.73 -12.42
C ILE A 256 169.00 20.12 -12.45
N GLU A 257 170.30 20.10 -12.11
CA GLU A 257 171.40 21.05 -12.37
C GLU A 257 171.24 22.55 -12.03
#